data_AF-A0A7H2BMK6-F1
#
_entry.id   AF-A0A7H2BMK6-F1
#
_cell.length_a   1.000
_cell.length_b   1.000
_cell.length_c   1.000
_cell.angle_alpha   90.00
_cell.angle_beta   90.00
_cell.angle_gamma   90.00
#
_symmetry.space_group_name_H-M   'P 1'
#
loop_
_entity.id
_entity.type
_entity.pdbx_description
1 polymer ?
#
loop_
_entity_poly.entity_id
_entity_poly.type
_entity_poly.pdbx_seq_one_letter_code
_entity_poly.pdbx_strand_id
1 'polypeptide(L)'
;MSVGSILPNQRRSNGLWVRYGGEEITDTQVKFAAEHYSVAILQPREVDAARRLKELNPNITVLCYKCLSSTREYEGQAPFTSGVSFAEAQEQERAGQSWFARRKDGQLIEWDGYPGHFQMNVWNPAYRKQWVANVSAELADSPFDGVMADNDFFGDYYGLNLPIRGARQLRTFHRGLDRLIRDAGKALNRQGKILVPNIAEARCDPGKWERHSAFGGGFEEVFMGWGAEEFLDVASTMAQAHQMMKTHAPVKLVQADGTRLKQPRLTLLRASTDGTNRHPNFRAALAAFWVWGAGEWTALAGTAHDAHNSTPWVQELAWDLGKPEGKYQEKNGALVRRFSKGWAAVNISDHPSGNIPVPAGLEAAHGKAVPSKVVLPPHQGAIYRNRKH
;
A
#
# COMPACT_ATOMS: atom_id res chain seq x y z
N MET A 1 -28.07 23.50 -2.02
CA MET A 1 -26.64 23.10 -2.08
C MET A 1 -26.22 22.66 -0.70
N SER A 2 -26.30 21.36 -0.42
CA SER A 2 -25.92 20.79 0.87
C SER A 2 -24.42 20.53 0.87
N VAL A 3 -23.71 21.14 1.81
CA VAL A 3 -22.30 20.86 2.09
C VAL A 3 -22.25 19.43 2.63
N GLY A 4 -21.86 18.48 1.77
CA GLY A 4 -21.66 17.10 2.18
C GLY A 4 -20.70 17.06 3.37
N SER A 5 -21.20 16.60 4.51
CA SER A 5 -20.45 16.40 5.74
C SER A 5 -19.27 15.48 5.45
N ILE A 6 -18.05 15.99 5.65
CA ILE A 6 -16.87 15.17 5.79
C ILE A 6 -17.06 14.40 7.10
N LEU A 7 -17.19 13.07 7.04
CA LEU A 7 -17.21 12.25 8.24
C LEU A 7 -15.97 12.60 9.08
N PRO A 8 -16.11 12.99 10.35
CA PRO A 8 -14.96 13.22 11.21
C PRO A 8 -14.17 11.92 11.27
N ASN A 9 -12.94 11.98 10.76
CA ASN A 9 -12.02 10.87 10.72
C ASN A 9 -11.61 10.54 12.16
N GLN A 10 -12.41 9.76 12.89
CA GLN A 10 -11.97 9.12 14.14
C GLN A 10 -11.00 7.99 13.78
N ARG A 11 -9.84 8.36 13.21
CA ARG A 11 -8.74 7.42 12.98
C ARG A 11 -8.28 6.93 14.35
N ARG A 12 -8.63 5.69 14.69
CA ARG A 12 -8.17 5.02 15.92
C ARG A 12 -6.73 4.50 15.79
N SER A 13 -6.21 4.37 14.57
CA SER A 13 -4.88 3.80 14.32
C SER A 13 -4.35 4.16 12.92
N ASN A 14 -3.03 4.25 12.80
CA ASN A 14 -2.28 4.33 11.55
C ASN A 14 -1.77 2.95 11.10
N GLY A 15 -2.37 1.87 11.60
CA GLY A 15 -1.96 0.52 11.26
C GLY A 15 -2.65 -0.01 9.99
N LEU A 16 -1.87 -0.67 9.15
CA LEU A 16 -2.32 -1.45 7.98
C LEU A 16 -2.12 -2.94 8.27
N TRP A 17 -3.17 -3.74 8.06
CA TRP A 17 -3.07 -5.20 8.06
C TRP A 17 -2.95 -5.75 6.65
N VAL A 18 -1.80 -6.33 6.33
CA VAL A 18 -1.57 -7.02 5.06
C VAL A 18 -1.69 -8.52 5.31
N ARG A 19 -2.82 -9.12 4.92
CA ARG A 19 -3.14 -10.52 5.20
C ARG A 19 -3.62 -11.24 3.95
N TYR A 20 -2.67 -11.59 3.10
CA TYR A 20 -2.93 -12.42 1.93
C TYR A 20 -2.03 -13.67 1.83
N GLY A 21 -1.40 -14.06 2.93
CA GLY A 21 -0.67 -15.32 3.03
C GLY A 21 -1.59 -16.54 3.01
N GLY A 22 -1.02 -17.72 2.73
CA GLY A 22 -1.79 -18.92 2.40
C GLY A 22 -2.60 -19.56 3.54
N GLU A 23 -2.27 -19.27 4.80
CA GLU A 23 -2.98 -19.82 5.97
C GLU A 23 -4.39 -19.23 6.10
N GLU A 24 -5.27 -19.93 6.81
CA GLU A 24 -6.61 -19.43 7.14
C GLU A 24 -6.54 -18.21 8.07
N ILE A 25 -7.47 -17.28 7.92
CA ILE A 25 -7.60 -16.13 8.83
C ILE A 25 -8.46 -16.55 10.02
N THR A 26 -7.89 -16.46 11.23
CA THR A 26 -8.62 -16.80 12.46
C THR A 26 -9.51 -15.65 12.95
N ASP A 27 -10.61 -15.96 13.64
CA ASP A 27 -11.47 -14.93 14.28
C ASP A 27 -10.70 -14.06 15.29
N THR A 28 -9.69 -14.63 15.98
CA THR A 28 -8.79 -13.87 16.85
C THR A 28 -8.04 -12.80 16.08
N GLN A 29 -7.52 -13.11 14.90
CA GLN A 29 -6.85 -12.13 14.05
C GLN A 29 -7.82 -11.06 13.55
N VAL A 30 -9.05 -11.44 13.19
CA VAL A 30 -10.08 -10.50 12.75
C VAL A 30 -10.45 -9.52 13.86
N LYS A 31 -10.68 -10.02 15.09
CA LYS A 31 -10.96 -9.17 16.27
C LYS A 31 -9.81 -8.21 16.57
N PHE A 32 -8.59 -8.75 16.61
CA PHE A 32 -7.38 -7.95 16.79
C PHE A 32 -7.30 -6.85 15.72
N ALA A 33 -7.54 -7.22 14.46
CA ALA A 33 -7.43 -6.29 13.36
C ALA A 33 -8.49 -5.19 13.39
N ALA A 34 -9.73 -5.53 13.74
CA ALA A 34 -10.81 -4.56 13.90
C ALA A 34 -10.51 -3.52 14.99
N GLU A 35 -9.80 -3.91 16.05
CA GLU A 35 -9.38 -3.02 17.15
C GLU A 35 -8.18 -2.14 16.78
N HIS A 36 -7.21 -2.70 16.05
CA HIS A 36 -5.87 -2.11 15.95
C HIS A 36 -5.50 -1.54 14.59
N TYR A 37 -6.25 -1.82 13.52
CA TYR A 37 -5.94 -1.35 12.17
C TYR A 37 -7.06 -0.48 11.60
N SER A 38 -6.69 0.50 10.76
CA SER A 38 -7.64 1.33 10.02
C SER A 38 -7.86 0.86 8.59
N VAL A 39 -6.94 0.04 8.07
CA VAL A 39 -7.01 -0.55 6.73
C VAL A 39 -6.59 -2.02 6.81
N ALA A 40 -7.28 -2.88 6.06
CA ALA A 40 -6.91 -4.27 5.85
C ALA A 40 -6.86 -4.59 4.36
N ILE A 41 -5.89 -5.41 3.94
CA ILE A 41 -5.79 -5.98 2.59
C ILE A 41 -5.87 -7.50 2.72
N LEU A 42 -6.89 -8.10 2.09
CA LEU A 42 -7.17 -9.54 2.17
C LEU A 42 -7.19 -10.19 0.78
N GLN A 43 -7.03 -11.52 0.72
CA GLN A 43 -7.27 -12.27 -0.51
C GLN A 43 -8.76 -12.18 -0.92
N PRO A 44 -9.10 -12.32 -2.22
CA PRO A 44 -10.48 -12.32 -2.71
C PRO A 44 -11.40 -13.33 -2.02
N ARG A 45 -10.85 -14.50 -1.63
CA ARG A 45 -11.60 -15.57 -0.96
C ARG A 45 -12.04 -15.22 0.47
N GLU A 46 -11.41 -14.23 1.10
CA GLU A 46 -11.60 -13.89 2.53
C GLU A 46 -12.84 -13.01 2.76
N VAL A 47 -13.94 -13.33 2.08
CA VAL A 47 -15.19 -12.56 2.10
C VAL A 47 -15.80 -12.55 3.50
N ASP A 48 -15.74 -13.66 4.23
CA ASP A 48 -16.30 -13.77 5.57
C ASP A 48 -15.48 -12.97 6.60
N ALA A 49 -14.15 -13.01 6.50
CA ALA A 49 -13.27 -12.16 7.31
C ALA A 49 -13.51 -10.68 7.01
N ALA A 50 -13.67 -10.31 5.74
CA ALA A 50 -14.00 -8.94 5.34
C ALA A 50 -15.34 -8.48 5.95
N ARG A 51 -16.40 -9.29 5.84
CA ARG A 51 -17.71 -8.97 6.45
C ARG A 51 -17.60 -8.82 7.97
N ARG A 52 -16.89 -9.75 8.61
CA ARG A 52 -16.69 -9.73 10.07
C ARG A 52 -15.91 -8.50 10.54
N LEU A 53 -14.90 -8.06 9.79
CA LEU A 53 -14.21 -6.79 10.05
C LEU A 53 -15.16 -5.60 9.98
N LYS A 54 -16.03 -5.52 8.96
CA LYS A 54 -17.00 -4.43 8.83
C LYS A 54 -18.05 -4.44 9.95
N GLU A 55 -18.45 -5.60 10.45
CA GLU A 55 -19.35 -5.72 11.61
C GLU A 55 -18.71 -5.19 12.90
N LEU A 56 -17.45 -5.55 13.15
CA LEU A 56 -16.72 -5.16 14.36
C LEU A 56 -16.24 -3.70 14.32
N ASN A 57 -15.85 -3.23 13.14
CA ASN A 57 -15.38 -1.86 12.92
C ASN A 57 -15.88 -1.35 11.57
N PRO A 58 -17.06 -0.70 11.51
CA PRO A 58 -17.61 -0.16 10.26
C PRO A 58 -16.71 0.86 9.55
N ASN A 59 -15.78 1.49 10.28
CA ASN A 59 -14.86 2.50 9.76
C ASN A 59 -13.56 1.92 9.17
N ILE A 60 -13.28 0.62 9.35
CA ILE A 60 -12.11 0.01 8.72
C ILE A 60 -12.32 -0.04 7.20
N THR A 61 -11.28 0.31 6.45
CA THR A 61 -11.28 0.09 4.99
C THR A 61 -10.75 -1.30 4.69
N VAL A 62 -11.53 -2.15 4.02
CA VAL A 62 -11.10 -3.50 3.62
C VAL A 62 -10.91 -3.56 2.11
N LEU A 63 -9.71 -3.89 1.67
CA LEU A 63 -9.31 -3.95 0.26
C LEU A 63 -9.12 -5.40 -0.17
N CYS A 64 -9.69 -5.76 -1.31
CA CYS A 64 -9.45 -7.03 -1.98
C CYS A 64 -8.13 -6.98 -2.76
N TYR A 65 -7.23 -7.93 -2.56
CA TYR A 65 -6.03 -8.09 -3.39
C TYR A 65 -6.40 -8.49 -4.83
N LYS A 66 -5.83 -7.81 -5.83
CA LYS A 66 -5.90 -8.22 -7.24
C LYS A 66 -4.59 -7.93 -7.95
N CYS A 67 -4.05 -8.88 -8.68
CA CYS A 67 -2.92 -8.66 -9.59
C CYS A 67 -3.37 -8.05 -10.92
N LEU A 68 -2.65 -7.02 -11.36
CA LEU A 68 -2.87 -6.33 -12.64
C LEU A 68 -2.27 -7.07 -13.83
N SER A 69 -1.14 -7.77 -13.63
CA SER A 69 -0.20 -8.11 -14.69
C SER A 69 0.17 -9.58 -14.80
N SER A 70 -0.33 -10.46 -13.93
CA SER A 70 -0.24 -11.91 -14.08
C SER A 70 -1.55 -12.63 -13.78
N THR A 71 -1.58 -13.90 -14.17
CA THR A 71 -2.61 -14.87 -13.82
C THR A 71 -1.97 -16.18 -13.36
N ARG A 72 -2.71 -17.04 -12.66
CA ARG A 72 -2.17 -18.23 -11.97
C ARG A 72 -2.78 -19.49 -12.54
N GLU A 73 -1.95 -20.44 -12.97
CA GLU A 73 -2.46 -21.71 -13.51
C GLU A 73 -3.06 -22.62 -12.42
N TYR A 74 -2.61 -22.47 -11.18
CA TYR A 74 -3.06 -23.30 -10.05
C TYR A 74 -4.40 -22.83 -9.45
N GLU A 75 -4.91 -21.66 -9.83
CA GLU A 75 -6.23 -21.19 -9.40
C GLU A 75 -7.32 -21.78 -10.29
N GLY A 76 -7.90 -22.91 -9.85
CA GLY A 76 -8.94 -23.62 -10.60
C GLY A 76 -10.35 -23.06 -10.45
N GLN A 77 -10.61 -22.23 -9.43
CA GLN A 77 -11.95 -21.72 -9.12
C GLN A 77 -11.92 -20.28 -8.61
N ALA A 78 -12.99 -19.55 -8.90
CA ALA A 78 -13.21 -18.20 -8.40
C ALA A 78 -13.44 -18.20 -6.86
N PRO A 79 -13.19 -17.07 -6.17
CA PRO A 79 -12.67 -15.81 -6.71
C PRO A 79 -11.15 -15.86 -6.96
N PHE A 80 -10.72 -15.31 -8.10
CA PHE A 80 -9.31 -15.35 -8.55
C PHE A 80 -8.50 -14.18 -7.99
N THR A 81 -7.20 -14.36 -7.78
CA THR A 81 -6.32 -13.26 -7.33
C THR A 81 -5.92 -12.31 -8.45
N SER A 82 -6.34 -12.56 -9.68
CA SER A 82 -6.21 -11.67 -10.85
C SER A 82 -7.60 -11.29 -11.38
N GLY A 83 -7.68 -10.23 -12.19
CA GLY A 83 -8.94 -9.88 -12.86
C GLY A 83 -9.28 -10.77 -14.06
N VAL A 84 -8.35 -11.60 -14.52
CA VAL A 84 -8.56 -12.59 -15.59
C VAL A 84 -7.91 -13.89 -15.15
N SER A 85 -8.68 -14.98 -15.15
CA SER A 85 -8.17 -16.31 -14.78
C SER A 85 -7.27 -16.90 -15.88
N PHE A 86 -6.45 -17.89 -15.53
CA PHE A 86 -5.58 -18.54 -16.51
C PHE A 86 -6.39 -19.29 -17.58
N ALA A 87 -7.46 -19.98 -17.16
CA ALA A 87 -8.37 -20.68 -18.06
C ALA A 87 -9.07 -19.73 -19.04
N GLU A 88 -9.55 -18.57 -18.57
CA GLU A 88 -10.16 -17.54 -19.42
C GLU A 88 -9.15 -16.99 -20.44
N ALA A 89 -7.91 -16.71 -20.02
CA ALA A 89 -6.86 -16.28 -20.92
C ALA A 89 -6.54 -17.33 -22.00
N GLN A 90 -6.52 -18.62 -21.64
CA GLN A 90 -6.32 -19.71 -22.60
C GLN A 90 -7.47 -19.81 -23.61
N GLU A 91 -8.72 -19.69 -23.15
CA GLU A 91 -9.90 -19.70 -24.02
C GLU A 91 -9.83 -18.57 -25.04
N GLN A 92 -9.45 -17.38 -24.61
CA GLN A 92 -9.36 -16.21 -25.47
C GLN A 92 -8.23 -16.31 -26.48
N GLU A 93 -7.11 -16.96 -26.12
CA GLU A 93 -6.08 -17.28 -27.11
C GLU A 93 -6.54 -18.30 -28.16
N ARG A 94 -7.34 -19.31 -27.77
CA ARG A 94 -7.97 -20.22 -28.75
C ARG A 94 -8.93 -19.48 -29.68
N ALA A 95 -9.56 -18.42 -29.20
CA ALA A 95 -10.39 -17.50 -29.99
C ALA A 95 -9.59 -16.44 -30.79
N GLY A 96 -8.26 -16.56 -30.85
CA GLY A 96 -7.40 -15.68 -31.66
C GLY A 96 -7.00 -14.37 -30.98
N GLN A 97 -7.29 -14.20 -29.69
CA GLN A 97 -6.73 -13.09 -28.92
C GLN A 97 -5.29 -13.40 -28.48
N SER A 98 -4.55 -12.39 -28.02
CA SER A 98 -3.21 -12.57 -27.46
C SER A 98 -3.13 -11.94 -26.07
N TRP A 99 -3.69 -12.65 -25.09
CA TRP A 99 -3.80 -12.16 -23.71
C TRP A 99 -2.59 -12.49 -22.86
N PHE A 100 -1.86 -13.58 -23.15
CA PHE A 100 -0.55 -13.81 -22.55
C PHE A 100 0.51 -12.95 -23.23
N ALA A 101 1.44 -12.41 -22.44
CA ALA A 101 2.69 -11.92 -22.97
C ALA A 101 3.59 -13.13 -23.29
N ARG A 102 4.28 -13.09 -24.44
CA ARG A 102 5.05 -14.22 -24.93
C ARG A 102 6.44 -13.81 -25.34
N ARG A 103 7.40 -14.71 -25.10
CA ARG A 103 8.75 -14.63 -25.65
C ARG A 103 8.69 -14.58 -27.19
N LYS A 104 9.79 -14.19 -27.84
CA LYS A 104 9.84 -14.08 -29.31
C LYS A 104 9.56 -15.41 -30.03
N ASP A 105 10.03 -16.51 -29.48
CA ASP A 105 9.74 -17.88 -29.94
C ASP A 105 8.29 -18.33 -29.69
N GLY A 106 7.55 -17.60 -28.84
CA GLY A 106 6.15 -17.84 -28.54
C GLY A 106 5.92 -18.52 -27.21
N GLN A 107 6.96 -18.85 -26.45
CA GLN A 107 6.79 -19.42 -25.11
C GLN A 107 6.06 -18.44 -24.18
N LEU A 108 5.27 -19.00 -23.25
CA LEU A 108 4.71 -18.25 -22.14
C LEU A 108 5.84 -17.73 -21.25
N ILE A 109 5.59 -16.62 -20.57
CA ILE A 109 6.52 -16.03 -19.61
C ILE A 109 5.99 -16.33 -18.22
N GLU A 110 6.58 -17.33 -17.57
CA GLU A 110 6.41 -17.56 -16.13
C GLU A 110 7.32 -16.60 -15.36
N TRP A 111 6.85 -16.12 -14.20
CA TRP A 111 7.60 -15.17 -13.37
C TRP A 111 8.68 -15.85 -12.54
N ASP A 112 9.89 -15.28 -12.55
CA ASP A 112 10.98 -15.71 -11.67
C ASP A 112 10.56 -15.58 -10.19
N GLY A 113 10.77 -16.64 -9.41
CA GLY A 113 10.39 -16.70 -7.99
C GLY A 113 8.92 -17.03 -7.71
N TYR A 114 8.05 -17.03 -8.73
CA TYR A 114 6.61 -17.29 -8.58
C TYR A 114 6.10 -18.36 -9.56
N PRO A 115 6.40 -19.65 -9.31
CA PRO A 115 5.92 -20.73 -10.17
C PRO A 115 4.40 -20.72 -10.36
N GLY A 116 3.96 -20.96 -11.59
CA GLY A 116 2.57 -20.92 -12.03
C GLY A 116 2.00 -19.52 -12.28
N HIS A 117 2.79 -18.45 -12.09
CA HIS A 117 2.37 -17.09 -12.44
C HIS A 117 2.80 -16.74 -13.86
N PHE A 118 1.83 -16.42 -14.73
CA PHE A 118 2.08 -16.10 -16.12
C PHE A 118 1.82 -14.64 -16.44
N GLN A 119 2.79 -13.99 -17.10
CA GLN A 119 2.71 -12.59 -17.48
C GLN A 119 1.60 -12.35 -18.50
N MET A 120 0.72 -11.40 -18.17
CA MET A 120 -0.34 -10.95 -19.07
C MET A 120 0.12 -9.80 -19.97
N ASN A 121 -0.46 -9.74 -21.16
CA ASN A 121 -0.28 -8.67 -22.14
C ASN A 121 -1.11 -7.43 -21.73
N VAL A 122 -0.61 -6.67 -20.77
CA VAL A 122 -1.30 -5.48 -20.21
C VAL A 122 -1.48 -4.35 -21.23
N TRP A 123 -0.77 -4.37 -22.36
CA TRP A 123 -0.99 -3.41 -23.46
C TRP A 123 -2.10 -3.84 -24.43
N ASN A 124 -2.62 -5.06 -24.33
CA ASN A 124 -3.81 -5.51 -25.07
C ASN A 124 -5.10 -4.84 -24.53
N PRO A 125 -5.85 -4.07 -25.35
CA PRO A 125 -7.10 -3.45 -24.92
C PRO A 125 -8.21 -4.41 -24.50
N ALA A 126 -8.32 -5.57 -25.14
CA ALA A 126 -9.34 -6.57 -24.81
C ALA A 126 -9.09 -7.17 -23.43
N TYR A 127 -7.84 -7.56 -23.14
CA TYR A 127 -7.42 -8.01 -21.81
C TYR A 127 -7.77 -6.98 -20.74
N ARG A 128 -7.39 -5.71 -20.93
CA ARG A 128 -7.67 -4.65 -19.94
C ARG A 128 -9.18 -4.46 -19.73
N LYS A 129 -9.96 -4.45 -20.82
CA LYS A 129 -11.42 -4.30 -20.73
C LYS A 129 -12.03 -5.45 -19.93
N GLN A 130 -11.58 -6.69 -20.18
CA GLN A 130 -12.07 -7.86 -19.47
C GLN A 130 -11.68 -7.84 -17.99
N TRP A 131 -10.42 -7.52 -17.67
CA TRP A 131 -9.96 -7.37 -16.29
C TRP A 131 -10.85 -6.39 -15.52
N VAL A 132 -11.15 -5.23 -16.12
CA VAL A 132 -12.02 -4.21 -15.49
C VAL A 132 -13.44 -4.75 -15.30
N ALA A 133 -14.00 -5.45 -16.28
CA ALA A 133 -15.35 -6.01 -16.21
C ALA A 133 -15.47 -7.05 -15.09
N ASN A 134 -14.56 -8.03 -15.06
CA ASN A 134 -14.53 -9.10 -14.08
C ASN A 134 -14.36 -8.56 -12.65
N VAL A 135 -13.38 -7.67 -12.43
CA VAL A 135 -13.14 -7.08 -11.10
C VAL A 135 -14.33 -6.22 -10.66
N SER A 136 -14.91 -5.42 -11.56
CA SER A 136 -16.08 -4.60 -11.20
C SER A 136 -17.31 -5.46 -10.87
N ALA A 137 -17.50 -6.57 -11.57
CA ALA A 137 -18.61 -7.50 -11.30
C ALA A 137 -18.42 -8.21 -9.95
N GLU A 138 -17.20 -8.70 -9.67
CA GLU A 138 -16.89 -9.37 -8.40
C GLU A 138 -17.07 -8.43 -7.20
N LEU A 139 -16.63 -7.17 -7.32
CA LEU A 139 -16.65 -6.23 -6.20
C LEU A 139 -18.03 -5.62 -5.92
N ALA A 140 -18.94 -5.59 -6.89
CA ALA A 140 -20.20 -4.85 -6.83
C ALA A 140 -20.99 -5.11 -5.54
N ASP A 141 -21.21 -6.39 -5.20
CA ASP A 141 -21.97 -6.82 -4.02
C ASP A 141 -21.08 -7.42 -2.92
N SER A 142 -19.78 -7.15 -2.98
CA SER A 142 -18.81 -7.65 -2.00
C SER A 142 -18.70 -6.75 -0.76
N PRO A 143 -18.27 -7.29 0.39
CA PRO A 143 -18.00 -6.51 1.61
C PRO A 143 -16.74 -5.64 1.51
N PHE A 144 -15.94 -5.79 0.45
CA PHE A 144 -14.73 -4.99 0.25
C PHE A 144 -15.09 -3.56 -0.14
N ASP A 145 -14.38 -2.59 0.42
CA ASP A 145 -14.50 -1.16 0.09
C ASP A 145 -13.76 -0.81 -1.22
N GLY A 146 -12.93 -1.71 -1.72
CA GLY A 146 -12.14 -1.50 -2.93
C GLY A 146 -11.12 -2.59 -3.20
N VAL A 147 -10.16 -2.26 -4.06
CA VAL A 147 -9.12 -3.17 -4.52
C VAL A 147 -7.74 -2.60 -4.18
N MET A 148 -6.87 -3.41 -3.58
CA MET A 148 -5.43 -3.21 -3.65
C MET A 148 -4.93 -3.89 -4.93
N ALA A 149 -4.48 -3.10 -5.89
CA ALA A 149 -4.12 -3.58 -7.22
C ALA A 149 -2.61 -3.74 -7.35
N ASP A 150 -2.15 -4.97 -7.23
CA ASP A 150 -0.75 -5.30 -7.17
C ASP A 150 -0.08 -5.40 -8.55
N ASN A 151 1.25 -5.32 -8.54
CA ASN A 151 2.13 -5.48 -9.71
C ASN A 151 1.97 -4.37 -10.76
N ASP A 152 1.79 -3.12 -10.33
CA ASP A 152 2.10 -1.90 -11.10
C ASP A 152 3.62 -1.61 -11.04
N PHE A 153 4.39 -2.59 -11.52
CA PHE A 153 5.85 -2.60 -11.42
C PHE A 153 6.52 -1.51 -12.25
N PHE A 154 7.71 -1.09 -11.81
CA PHE A 154 8.56 -0.18 -12.57
C PHE A 154 9.68 -0.93 -13.31
N GLY A 155 10.47 -1.73 -12.58
CA GLY A 155 11.56 -2.53 -13.11
C GLY A 155 11.14 -3.92 -13.61
N ASP A 156 12.12 -4.68 -14.09
CA ASP A 156 11.93 -6.09 -14.42
C ASP A 156 12.22 -6.95 -13.18
N TYR A 157 11.21 -7.18 -12.35
CA TYR A 157 11.34 -7.97 -11.12
C TYR A 157 11.08 -9.47 -11.33
N TYR A 158 10.57 -9.85 -12.51
CA TYR A 158 10.01 -11.19 -12.75
C TYR A 158 10.69 -11.93 -13.91
N GLY A 159 11.85 -11.47 -14.38
CA GLY A 159 12.56 -12.12 -15.48
C GLY A 159 11.87 -11.97 -16.84
N LEU A 160 11.24 -10.82 -17.09
CA LEU A 160 10.60 -10.52 -18.38
C LEU A 160 11.58 -10.45 -19.53
N ASN A 161 12.89 -10.27 -19.26
CA ASN A 161 13.99 -10.49 -20.21
C ASN A 161 13.69 -9.92 -21.60
N LEU A 162 13.36 -8.62 -21.62
CA LEU A 162 12.97 -7.90 -22.84
C LEU A 162 14.12 -7.88 -23.85
N PRO A 163 13.84 -7.87 -25.17
CA PRO A 163 12.53 -7.70 -25.80
C PRO A 163 11.72 -8.99 -25.98
N ILE A 164 10.39 -8.88 -25.83
CA ILE A 164 9.41 -9.96 -26.07
C ILE A 164 8.46 -9.59 -27.21
N ARG A 165 7.50 -10.46 -27.58
CA ARG A 165 6.52 -10.14 -28.64
C ARG A 165 5.69 -8.92 -28.24
N GLY A 166 5.61 -7.93 -29.12
CA GLY A 166 4.83 -6.70 -28.91
C GLY A 166 5.41 -5.69 -27.92
N ALA A 167 6.49 -6.01 -27.20
CA ALA A 167 7.11 -5.11 -26.22
C ALA A 167 8.65 -5.15 -26.29
N ARG A 168 9.26 -4.06 -26.76
CA ARG A 168 10.72 -3.91 -26.80
C ARG A 168 11.33 -3.42 -25.48
N GLN A 169 10.54 -2.72 -24.67
CA GLN A 169 10.96 -2.02 -23.46
C GLN A 169 9.81 -2.01 -22.43
N LEU A 170 10.15 -1.85 -21.14
CA LEU A 170 9.18 -1.79 -20.03
C LEU A 170 8.16 -0.66 -20.20
N ARG A 171 8.51 0.42 -20.93
CA ARG A 171 7.58 1.51 -21.28
C ARG A 171 6.29 1.02 -21.94
N THR A 172 6.29 -0.10 -22.65
CA THR A 172 5.05 -0.68 -23.20
C THR A 172 4.14 -1.23 -22.09
N PHE A 173 4.70 -1.87 -21.07
CA PHE A 173 3.96 -2.32 -19.89
C PHE A 173 3.42 -1.14 -19.09
N HIS A 174 4.27 -0.14 -18.80
CA HIS A 174 3.86 1.06 -18.07
C HIS A 174 2.66 1.74 -18.73
N ARG A 175 2.69 1.98 -20.05
CA ARG A 175 1.54 2.55 -20.78
C ARG A 175 0.28 1.67 -20.75
N GLY A 176 0.45 0.35 -20.68
CA GLY A 176 -0.66 -0.59 -20.51
C GLY A 176 -1.28 -0.47 -19.12
N LEU A 177 -0.43 -0.49 -18.08
CA LEU A 177 -0.82 -0.34 -16.68
C LEU A 177 -1.46 1.02 -16.40
N ASP A 178 -0.91 2.13 -16.91
CA ASP A 178 -1.50 3.47 -16.82
C ASP A 178 -2.97 3.46 -17.28
N ARG A 179 -3.25 2.78 -18.40
CA ARG A 179 -4.61 2.67 -18.95
C ARG A 179 -5.47 1.74 -18.10
N LEU A 180 -4.93 0.59 -17.69
CA LEU A 180 -5.66 -0.37 -16.87
C LEU A 180 -6.10 0.24 -15.55
N ILE A 181 -5.17 0.86 -14.81
CA ILE A 181 -5.42 1.51 -13.52
C ILE A 181 -6.45 2.62 -13.68
N ARG A 182 -6.30 3.47 -14.70
CA ARG A 182 -7.26 4.54 -14.96
C ARG A 182 -8.67 4.01 -15.24
N ASP A 183 -8.77 2.99 -16.08
CA ASP A 183 -10.06 2.48 -16.53
C ASP A 183 -10.74 1.65 -15.41
N ALA A 184 -9.97 0.86 -14.66
CA ALA A 184 -10.39 0.16 -13.46
C ALA A 184 -10.85 1.11 -12.35
N GLY A 185 -10.04 2.12 -12.03
CA GLY A 185 -10.34 3.08 -10.98
C GLY A 185 -11.62 3.87 -11.28
N LYS A 186 -11.80 4.29 -12.54
CA LYS A 186 -13.05 4.92 -12.98
C LYS A 186 -14.26 3.99 -12.85
N ALA A 187 -14.11 2.70 -13.15
CA ALA A 187 -15.19 1.73 -13.04
C ALA A 187 -15.60 1.49 -11.58
N LEU A 188 -14.62 1.22 -10.71
CA LEU A 188 -14.83 1.01 -9.28
C LEU A 188 -15.41 2.25 -8.58
N ASN A 189 -14.90 3.45 -8.87
CA ASN A 189 -15.42 4.68 -8.25
C ASN A 189 -16.89 4.96 -8.61
N ARG A 190 -17.36 4.51 -9.79
CA ARG A 190 -18.79 4.59 -10.18
C ARG A 190 -19.69 3.64 -9.40
N GLN A 191 -19.11 2.66 -8.72
CA GLN A 191 -19.81 1.68 -7.87
C GLN A 191 -19.51 1.91 -6.38
N GLY A 192 -18.93 3.06 -6.04
CA GLY A 192 -18.62 3.41 -4.65
C GLY A 192 -17.37 2.76 -4.10
N LYS A 193 -16.60 2.06 -4.94
CA LYS A 193 -15.39 1.32 -4.55
C LYS A 193 -14.12 2.11 -4.90
N ILE A 194 -13.06 1.94 -4.12
CA ILE A 194 -11.75 2.56 -4.39
C ILE A 194 -10.77 1.62 -5.08
N LEU A 195 -9.78 2.18 -5.78
CA LEU A 195 -8.62 1.47 -6.31
C LEU A 195 -7.34 2.02 -5.70
N VAL A 196 -6.52 1.14 -5.14
CA VAL A 196 -5.23 1.47 -4.51
C VAL A 196 -4.14 0.61 -5.15
N PRO A 197 -3.48 1.07 -6.23
CA PRO A 197 -2.40 0.31 -6.83
C PRO A 197 -1.16 0.23 -5.93
N ASN A 198 -0.41 -0.88 -6.01
CA ASN A 198 0.96 -1.01 -5.50
C ASN A 198 1.92 -0.29 -6.46
N ILE A 199 2.19 0.99 -6.18
CA ILE A 199 2.97 1.87 -7.04
C ILE A 199 4.46 1.66 -6.74
N ALA A 200 5.00 0.57 -7.29
CA ALA A 200 6.41 0.24 -7.12
C ALA A 200 7.31 1.36 -7.65
N GLU A 201 8.35 1.68 -6.88
CA GLU A 201 9.39 2.66 -7.25
C GLU A 201 8.81 4.02 -7.67
N ALA A 202 7.86 4.57 -6.92
CA ALA A 202 7.26 5.87 -7.26
C ALA A 202 8.30 6.98 -7.49
N ARG A 203 9.48 6.86 -6.85
CA ARG A 203 10.64 7.76 -7.03
C ARG A 203 11.20 7.79 -8.46
N CYS A 204 11.00 6.75 -9.25
CA CYS A 204 11.61 6.58 -10.57
C CYS A 204 10.76 7.14 -11.73
N ASP A 205 9.47 7.43 -11.51
CA ASP A 205 8.58 8.08 -12.49
C ASP A 205 7.86 9.27 -11.80
N PRO A 206 8.43 10.49 -11.87
CA PRO A 206 7.82 11.66 -11.28
C PRO A 206 6.37 11.88 -11.73
N GLY A 207 5.47 11.95 -10.75
CA GLY A 207 4.04 12.13 -10.98
C GLY A 207 3.26 10.83 -11.19
N LYS A 208 3.90 9.66 -11.26
CA LYS A 208 3.19 8.36 -11.27
C LYS A 208 2.28 8.22 -10.06
N TRP A 209 2.77 8.57 -8.88
CA TRP A 209 1.97 8.56 -7.64
C TRP A 209 0.69 9.39 -7.77
N GLU A 210 0.75 10.63 -8.26
CA GLU A 210 -0.43 11.48 -8.44
C GLU A 210 -1.43 10.85 -9.42
N ARG A 211 -0.93 10.36 -10.56
CA ARG A 211 -1.79 9.77 -11.61
C ARG A 211 -2.47 8.50 -11.14
N HIS A 212 -1.75 7.62 -10.45
CA HIS A 212 -2.22 6.28 -10.10
C HIS A 212 -3.01 6.27 -8.81
N SER A 213 -2.69 7.16 -7.86
CA SER A 213 -3.46 7.29 -6.61
C SER A 213 -4.82 7.95 -6.77
N ALA A 214 -5.10 8.58 -7.92
CA ALA A 214 -6.29 9.40 -8.16
C ALA A 214 -7.65 8.69 -7.95
N PHE A 215 -7.65 7.36 -7.84
CA PHE A 215 -8.85 6.52 -7.78
C PHE A 215 -9.12 5.92 -6.39
N GLY A 216 -8.34 6.28 -5.38
CA GLY A 216 -8.52 5.72 -4.04
C GLY A 216 -7.34 5.89 -3.12
N GLY A 217 -6.13 5.82 -3.66
CA GLY A 217 -4.90 5.90 -2.89
C GLY A 217 -3.73 5.23 -3.60
N GLY A 218 -2.56 5.22 -2.98
CA GLY A 218 -1.40 4.46 -3.43
C GLY A 218 -0.85 3.59 -2.31
N PHE A 219 -0.26 2.46 -2.68
CA PHE A 219 0.49 1.59 -1.79
C PHE A 219 1.97 1.58 -2.22
N GLU A 220 2.87 1.80 -1.27
CA GLU A 220 4.32 1.64 -1.46
C GLU A 220 4.80 0.48 -0.59
N GLU A 221 5.14 -0.63 -1.24
CA GLU A 221 5.45 -1.89 -0.59
C GLU A 221 6.88 -1.96 -0.06
N VAL A 222 7.79 -1.14 -0.59
CA VAL A 222 9.23 -1.14 -0.24
C VAL A 222 9.62 0.24 0.28
N PHE A 223 8.97 0.66 1.37
CA PHE A 223 9.17 1.99 1.93
C PHE A 223 10.54 2.10 2.63
N MET A 224 11.38 3.02 2.14
CA MET A 224 12.75 3.31 2.60
C MET A 224 13.81 2.21 2.35
N GLY A 225 13.45 1.08 1.75
CA GLY A 225 14.38 -0.02 1.49
C GLY A 225 13.74 -1.14 0.69
N TRP A 226 14.55 -2.03 0.12
CA TRP A 226 14.11 -3.26 -0.55
C TRP A 226 13.86 -4.41 0.43
N GLY A 227 14.54 -4.40 1.57
CA GLY A 227 14.46 -5.44 2.58
C GLY A 227 14.84 -4.94 3.97
N ALA A 228 14.94 -5.86 4.93
CA ALA A 228 15.31 -5.53 6.31
C ALA A 228 16.72 -4.94 6.44
N GLU A 229 17.61 -5.25 5.51
CA GLU A 229 19.02 -4.83 5.49
C GLU A 229 19.41 -4.06 4.21
N GLU A 230 18.49 -3.95 3.25
CA GLU A 230 18.74 -3.33 1.94
C GLU A 230 18.07 -1.96 1.88
N PHE A 231 18.74 -0.94 2.39
CA PHE A 231 18.20 0.42 2.46
C PHE A 231 18.36 1.17 1.13
N LEU A 232 17.45 2.10 0.89
CA LEU A 232 17.65 3.10 -0.16
C LEU A 232 18.67 4.14 0.30
N ASP A 233 19.43 4.70 -0.65
CA ASP A 233 20.24 5.87 -0.35
C ASP A 233 19.35 7.07 0.05
N VAL A 234 19.97 8.07 0.68
CA VAL A 234 19.27 9.28 1.17
C VAL A 234 18.49 9.97 0.06
N ALA A 235 19.06 10.14 -1.14
CA ALA A 235 18.42 10.85 -2.24
C ALA A 235 17.20 10.08 -2.77
N SER A 236 17.34 8.76 -2.94
CA SER A 236 16.28 7.84 -3.34
C SER A 236 15.14 7.81 -2.33
N THR A 237 15.46 7.75 -1.03
CA THR A 237 14.48 7.82 0.06
C THR A 237 13.71 9.14 0.05
N MET A 238 14.41 10.27 -0.09
CA MET A 238 13.79 11.59 -0.15
C MET A 238 12.91 11.75 -1.40
N ALA A 239 13.35 11.22 -2.55
CA ALA A 239 12.57 11.23 -3.78
C ALA A 239 11.28 10.40 -3.64
N GLN A 240 11.35 9.24 -2.98
CA GLN A 240 10.19 8.40 -2.66
C GLN A 240 9.18 9.17 -1.81
N ALA A 241 9.63 9.73 -0.66
CA ALA A 241 8.77 10.52 0.22
C ALA A 241 8.13 11.72 -0.50
N HIS A 242 8.89 12.42 -1.37
CA HIS A 242 8.38 13.58 -2.11
C HIS A 242 7.13 13.24 -2.93
N GLN A 243 7.09 12.08 -3.60
CA GLN A 243 5.93 11.70 -4.41
C GLN A 243 4.65 11.61 -3.57
N MET A 244 4.76 11.16 -2.32
CA MET A 244 3.64 10.88 -1.41
C MET A 244 3.27 12.04 -0.48
N MET A 245 4.16 13.00 -0.25
CA MET A 245 3.92 14.15 0.66
C MET A 245 2.95 15.20 0.11
N LYS A 246 2.56 15.11 -1.16
CA LYS A 246 1.72 16.13 -1.80
C LYS A 246 0.29 16.06 -1.25
N THR A 247 -0.35 17.22 -1.09
CA THR A 247 -1.78 17.25 -0.81
C THR A 247 -2.53 16.80 -2.05
N HIS A 248 -3.27 15.70 -1.93
CA HIS A 248 -4.03 15.14 -3.04
C HIS A 248 -5.51 15.47 -2.92
N ALA A 249 -6.15 15.81 -4.04
CA ALA A 249 -7.60 16.02 -4.05
C ALA A 249 -8.34 14.71 -3.69
N PRO A 250 -9.41 14.77 -2.88
CA PRO A 250 -10.17 13.58 -2.51
C PRO A 250 -10.77 12.88 -3.75
N VAL A 251 -10.90 11.57 -3.68
CA VAL A 251 -11.60 10.76 -4.69
C VAL A 251 -13.11 10.99 -4.58
N LYS A 252 -13.81 10.97 -5.71
CA LYS A 252 -15.27 11.08 -5.78
C LYS A 252 -15.86 9.71 -6.05
N LEU A 253 -16.70 9.23 -5.14
CA LEU A 253 -17.36 7.93 -5.20
C LEU A 253 -18.85 8.11 -5.44
N VAL A 254 -19.43 7.27 -6.29
CA VAL A 254 -20.88 7.22 -6.54
C VAL A 254 -21.46 6.10 -5.68
N GLN A 255 -22.40 6.42 -4.80
CA GLN A 255 -23.09 5.44 -3.96
C GLN A 255 -24.25 4.80 -4.72
N ALA A 256 -24.78 3.69 -4.18
CA ALA A 256 -25.87 2.94 -4.80
C ALA A 256 -27.15 3.78 -5.02
N ASP A 257 -27.41 4.75 -4.14
CA ASP A 257 -28.52 5.70 -4.24
C ASP A 257 -28.25 6.88 -5.20
N GLY A 258 -27.11 6.87 -5.90
CA GLY A 258 -26.68 7.92 -6.82
C GLY A 258 -26.01 9.12 -6.14
N THR A 259 -25.90 9.15 -4.81
CA THR A 259 -25.20 10.22 -4.11
C THR A 259 -23.69 10.18 -4.38
N ARG A 260 -23.03 11.33 -4.22
CA ARG A 260 -21.58 11.47 -4.44
C ARG A 260 -20.88 11.75 -3.12
N LEU A 261 -20.04 10.80 -2.69
CA LEU A 261 -19.18 10.93 -1.52
C LEU A 261 -17.78 11.41 -1.95
N LYS A 262 -17.14 12.22 -1.12
CA LYS A 262 -15.71 12.53 -1.24
C LYS A 262 -14.96 11.77 -0.16
N GLN A 263 -13.91 11.05 -0.54
CA GLN A 263 -13.05 10.31 0.38
C GLN A 263 -11.60 10.78 0.21
N PRO A 264 -10.84 10.98 1.31
CA PRO A 264 -9.40 11.21 1.21
C PRO A 264 -8.71 10.05 0.48
N ARG A 265 -7.70 10.35 -0.32
CA ARG A 265 -6.87 9.29 -0.92
C ARG A 265 -6.06 8.61 0.18
N LEU A 266 -5.97 7.29 0.11
CA LEU A 266 -5.16 6.52 1.04
C LEU A 266 -3.69 6.59 0.65
N THR A 267 -2.82 6.79 1.63
CA THR A 267 -1.37 6.54 1.48
C THR A 267 -1.05 5.36 2.38
N LEU A 268 -0.83 4.21 1.76
CA LEU A 268 -0.53 2.95 2.41
C LEU A 268 0.96 2.65 2.23
N LEU A 269 1.62 2.20 3.29
CA LEU A 269 3.05 1.87 3.27
C LEU A 269 3.27 0.49 3.89
N ARG A 270 4.26 -0.24 3.39
CA ARG A 270 4.84 -1.38 4.11
C ARG A 270 6.29 -1.07 4.44
N ALA A 271 6.63 -1.21 5.71
CA ALA A 271 8.00 -1.07 6.17
C ALA A 271 8.86 -2.20 5.60
N SER A 272 10.08 -1.88 5.19
CA SER A 272 11.05 -2.89 4.76
C SER A 272 11.68 -3.54 6.00
N THR A 273 11.05 -4.61 6.48
CA THR A 273 11.32 -5.23 7.78
C THR A 273 11.19 -6.75 7.71
N ASP A 274 11.54 -7.45 8.80
CA ASP A 274 11.53 -8.92 8.90
C ASP A 274 10.15 -9.50 9.29
N GLY A 275 9.13 -8.65 9.43
CA GLY A 275 7.79 -9.06 9.83
C GLY A 275 7.52 -9.07 11.33
N THR A 276 8.51 -8.72 12.17
CA THR A 276 8.38 -8.74 13.62
C THR A 276 8.07 -7.36 14.21
N ASN A 277 7.41 -7.34 15.37
CA ASN A 277 7.09 -6.10 16.09
C ASN A 277 8.33 -5.39 16.66
N ARG A 278 9.50 -6.06 16.68
CA ARG A 278 10.70 -5.58 17.37
C ARG A 278 11.75 -5.02 16.42
N HIS A 279 11.61 -5.29 15.13
CA HIS A 279 12.61 -4.87 14.16
C HIS A 279 12.67 -3.33 14.06
N PRO A 280 13.86 -2.72 14.09
CA PRO A 280 14.01 -1.27 14.14
C PRO A 280 13.37 -0.56 12.93
N ASN A 281 13.40 -1.18 11.75
CA ASN A 281 12.83 -0.58 10.54
C ASN A 281 11.33 -0.30 10.65
N PHE A 282 10.57 -1.08 11.42
CA PHE A 282 9.14 -0.81 11.60
C PHE A 282 8.92 0.53 12.33
N ARG A 283 9.69 0.77 13.40
CA ARG A 283 9.67 2.07 14.10
C ARG A 283 10.26 3.19 13.24
N ALA A 284 11.32 2.91 12.46
CA ALA A 284 11.91 3.90 11.56
C ALA A 284 10.92 4.37 10.49
N ALA A 285 10.24 3.42 9.84
CA ALA A 285 9.18 3.70 8.87
C ALA A 285 8.03 4.49 9.48
N LEU A 286 7.60 4.16 10.71
CA LEU A 286 6.57 4.93 11.39
C LEU A 286 7.04 6.33 11.78
N ALA A 287 8.30 6.51 12.15
CA ALA A 287 8.85 7.83 12.44
C ALA A 287 8.91 8.68 11.16
N ALA A 288 9.36 8.10 10.05
CA ALA A 288 9.32 8.71 8.73
C ALA A 288 7.89 9.08 8.29
N PHE A 289 6.92 8.21 8.55
CA PHE A 289 5.50 8.48 8.31
C PHE A 289 5.04 9.79 8.98
N TRP A 290 5.43 10.01 10.24
CA TRP A 290 5.12 11.25 10.94
C TRP A 290 5.96 12.43 10.40
N VAL A 291 7.28 12.24 10.30
CA VAL A 291 8.21 13.29 9.88
C VAL A 291 7.87 13.87 8.51
N TRP A 292 7.51 13.03 7.53
CA TRP A 292 7.14 13.48 6.19
C TRP A 292 5.64 13.69 6.04
N GLY A 293 4.85 12.65 6.32
CA GLY A 293 3.40 12.62 6.11
C GLY A 293 2.60 13.50 7.08
N ALA A 294 3.19 13.98 8.17
CA ALA A 294 2.54 14.86 9.14
C ALA A 294 1.27 14.29 9.79
N GLY A 295 1.07 12.97 9.76
CA GLY A 295 -0.18 12.31 10.18
C GLY A 295 -1.27 12.25 9.11
N GLU A 296 -1.03 12.81 7.91
CA GLU A 296 -1.99 12.78 6.80
C GLU A 296 -1.96 11.45 6.05
N TRP A 297 -0.79 10.81 5.99
CA TRP A 297 -0.67 9.44 5.51
C TRP A 297 -1.58 8.51 6.30
N THR A 298 -2.04 7.42 5.68
CA THR A 298 -3.19 6.68 6.22
C THR A 298 -2.75 5.54 7.11
N ALA A 299 -1.92 4.64 6.59
CA ALA A 299 -1.59 3.42 7.33
C ALA A 299 -0.24 2.82 6.94
N LEU A 300 0.39 2.15 7.89
CA LEU A 300 1.69 1.48 7.77
C LEU A 300 1.57 0.02 8.24
N ALA A 301 2.14 -0.89 7.46
CA ALA A 301 2.27 -2.31 7.79
C ALA A 301 3.71 -2.66 8.16
N GLY A 302 3.87 -3.65 9.03
CA GLY A 302 5.17 -4.19 9.47
C GLY A 302 5.40 -5.64 9.06
N THR A 303 4.73 -6.15 8.02
CA THR A 303 4.92 -7.54 7.53
C THR A 303 6.22 -7.68 6.73
N ALA A 304 6.80 -8.89 6.75
CA ALA A 304 7.92 -9.22 5.86
C ALA A 304 7.45 -9.27 4.39
N HIS A 305 8.39 -9.41 3.45
CA HIS A 305 8.12 -9.35 2.01
C HIS A 305 7.04 -10.34 1.56
N ASP A 306 7.11 -11.60 2.01
CA ASP A 306 6.14 -12.65 1.66
C ASP A 306 5.43 -13.26 2.89
N ALA A 307 5.73 -12.75 4.09
CA ALA A 307 5.17 -13.26 5.34
C ALA A 307 3.91 -12.49 5.75
N HIS A 308 2.78 -12.89 5.17
CA HIS A 308 1.48 -12.23 5.38
C HIS A 308 0.48 -13.10 6.15
N ASN A 309 0.96 -13.96 7.06
CA ASN A 309 0.11 -14.78 7.93
C ASN A 309 -0.11 -14.17 9.32
N SER A 310 0.66 -13.15 9.72
CA SER A 310 0.68 -12.58 11.06
C SER A 310 -0.09 -11.26 11.19
N THR A 311 -0.14 -10.71 12.40
CA THR A 311 -0.72 -9.40 12.75
C THR A 311 0.34 -8.50 13.41
N PRO A 312 1.39 -8.09 12.68
CA PRO A 312 2.45 -7.28 13.27
C PRO A 312 1.92 -5.90 13.69
N TRP A 313 2.22 -5.51 14.92
CA TRP A 313 1.68 -4.30 15.53
C TRP A 313 2.59 -3.75 16.63
N VAL A 314 2.66 -2.42 16.71
CA VAL A 314 3.33 -1.68 17.77
C VAL A 314 2.40 -0.59 18.30
N GLN A 315 2.50 -0.28 19.58
CA GLN A 315 1.61 0.68 20.26
C GLN A 315 1.60 2.05 19.59
N GLU A 316 2.76 2.46 19.06
CA GLU A 316 2.97 3.74 18.40
C GLU A 316 2.05 3.95 17.17
N LEU A 317 1.53 2.88 16.55
CA LEU A 317 0.57 2.99 15.45
C LEU A 317 -0.75 3.65 15.88
N ALA A 318 -1.15 3.45 17.14
CA ALA A 318 -2.36 4.01 17.71
C ALA A 318 -2.20 5.46 18.21
N TRP A 319 -1.00 6.04 18.11
CA TRP A 319 -0.76 7.37 18.63
C TRP A 319 -1.28 8.47 17.70
N ASP A 320 -1.89 9.49 18.29
CA ASP A 320 -2.17 10.78 17.67
C ASP A 320 -1.15 11.81 18.19
N LEU A 321 -0.16 12.16 17.37
CA LEU A 321 0.82 13.19 17.73
C LEU A 321 0.22 14.61 17.64
N GLY A 322 -1.01 14.76 17.15
CA GLY A 322 -1.70 16.03 16.97
C GLY A 322 -1.20 16.79 15.74
N LYS A 323 -1.48 18.10 15.69
CA LYS A 323 -1.13 18.95 14.54
C LYS A 323 0.38 19.17 14.46
N PRO A 324 0.98 19.17 13.26
CA PRO A 324 2.37 19.53 13.08
C PRO A 324 2.60 21.00 13.47
N GLU A 325 3.66 21.28 14.23
CA GLU A 325 4.04 22.64 14.63
C GLU A 325 4.87 23.37 13.56
N GLY A 326 5.11 22.71 12.43
CA GLY A 326 5.86 23.26 11.30
C GLY A 326 6.33 22.18 10.32
N LYS A 327 7.16 22.59 9.37
CA LYS A 327 7.88 21.65 8.49
C LYS A 327 8.87 20.83 9.32
N TYR A 328 9.21 19.63 8.84
CA TYR A 328 10.33 18.91 9.43
C TYR A 328 11.64 19.70 9.21
N GLN A 329 12.62 19.45 10.06
CA GLN A 329 13.94 20.09 10.03
C GLN A 329 15.02 19.02 10.08
N GLU A 330 16.14 19.26 9.42
CA GLU A 330 17.35 18.49 9.66
C GLU A 330 18.00 18.96 10.97
N LYS A 331 18.36 18.00 11.82
CA LYS A 331 18.99 18.21 13.13
C LYS A 331 20.06 17.14 13.29
N ASN A 332 21.33 17.55 13.22
CA ASN A 332 22.47 16.68 13.49
C ASN A 332 22.43 15.34 12.73
N GLY A 333 22.10 15.37 11.43
CA GLY A 333 22.04 14.16 10.58
C GLY A 333 20.73 13.37 10.63
N ALA A 334 19.71 13.85 11.35
CA ALA A 334 18.37 13.25 11.34
C ALA A 334 17.29 14.26 10.93
N LEU A 335 16.18 13.76 10.40
CA LEU A 335 15.00 14.56 10.11
C LEU A 335 14.04 14.52 11.31
N VAL A 336 13.58 15.68 11.75
CA VAL A 336 12.80 15.83 12.99
C VAL A 336 11.56 16.68 12.73
N ARG A 337 10.41 16.26 13.29
CA ARG A 337 9.18 17.07 13.29
C ARG A 337 8.54 17.08 14.67
N ARG A 338 8.07 18.27 15.07
CA ARG A 338 7.30 18.48 16.31
C ARG A 338 5.82 18.55 16.01
N PHE A 339 5.05 18.11 16.99
CA PHE A 339 3.61 18.13 16.95
C PHE A 339 3.06 18.57 18.30
N SER A 340 1.85 19.11 18.30
CA SER A 340 1.17 19.60 19.52
C SER A 340 1.05 18.56 20.66
N LYS A 341 1.09 17.26 20.34
CA LYS A 341 1.01 16.15 21.32
C LYS A 341 2.19 15.19 21.24
N GLY A 342 3.26 15.52 20.50
CA GLY A 342 4.35 14.59 20.33
C GLY A 342 5.49 15.06 19.43
N TRP A 343 6.35 14.11 19.12
CA TRP A 343 7.63 14.36 18.46
C TRP A 343 8.05 13.11 17.69
N ALA A 344 8.59 13.29 16.48
CA ALA A 344 9.13 12.19 15.69
C ALA A 344 10.47 12.60 15.07
N ALA A 345 11.37 11.62 14.96
CA ALA A 345 12.63 11.77 14.24
C ALA A 345 13.03 10.48 13.53
N VAL A 346 13.66 10.61 12.37
CA VAL A 346 14.19 9.50 11.58
C VAL A 346 15.57 9.83 11.05
N ASN A 347 16.49 8.88 11.15
CA ASN A 347 17.77 8.89 10.48
C ASN A 347 17.68 7.96 9.27
N ILE A 348 18.03 8.47 8.10
CA ILE A 348 17.97 7.74 6.82
C ILE A 348 19.35 7.56 6.19
N SER A 349 20.40 7.85 6.96
CA SER A 349 21.79 7.75 6.52
C SER A 349 22.47 6.50 7.07
N ASP A 350 23.62 6.17 6.50
CA ASP A 350 24.48 5.05 6.91
C ASP A 350 25.34 5.37 8.15
N HIS A 351 25.13 6.53 8.78
CA HIS A 351 25.88 6.98 9.94
C HIS A 351 24.95 7.32 11.11
N PRO A 352 25.38 7.15 12.37
CA PRO A 352 24.61 7.61 13.51
C PRO A 352 24.39 9.12 13.44
N SER A 353 23.24 9.58 13.93
CA SER A 353 23.01 11.01 14.13
C SER A 353 23.92 11.57 15.23
N GLY A 354 24.05 12.89 15.31
CA GLY A 354 24.50 13.54 16.54
C GLY A 354 23.40 13.57 17.61
N ASN A 355 23.66 14.27 18.71
CA ASN A 355 22.69 14.44 19.80
C ASN A 355 21.49 15.30 19.36
N ILE A 356 20.31 14.71 19.26
CA ILE A 356 19.06 15.41 18.89
C ILE A 356 18.32 15.79 20.18
N PRO A 357 18.02 17.09 20.41
CA PRO A 357 17.24 17.50 21.58
C PRO A 357 15.79 17.00 21.52
N VAL A 358 15.34 16.39 22.62
CA VAL A 358 13.97 15.89 22.80
C VAL A 358 13.21 16.84 23.72
N PRO A 359 11.99 17.30 23.36
CA PRO A 359 11.17 18.10 24.25
C PRO A 359 10.87 17.40 25.58
N ALA A 360 10.80 18.18 26.67
CA ALA A 360 10.43 17.66 27.98
C ALA A 360 8.96 17.20 28.02
N GLY A 361 8.63 16.32 28.97
CA GLY A 361 7.24 15.88 29.19
C GLY A 361 6.73 14.79 28.24
N LEU A 362 7.62 14.24 27.41
CA LEU A 362 7.32 13.15 26.49
C LEU A 362 7.54 11.76 27.13
N GLU A 363 6.98 10.74 26.47
CA GLU A 363 7.15 9.32 26.75
C GLU A 363 7.28 8.50 25.46
N ALA A 364 7.96 7.36 25.58
CA ALA A 364 8.00 6.30 24.58
C ALA A 364 6.90 5.25 24.88
N ALA A 365 6.83 4.21 24.05
CA ALA A 365 5.91 3.09 24.23
C ALA A 365 5.95 2.51 25.66
N HIS A 366 4.80 2.03 26.12
CA HIS A 366 4.60 1.51 27.47
C HIS A 366 4.90 2.52 28.60
N GLY A 367 4.74 3.82 28.35
CA GLY A 367 4.92 4.87 29.35
C GLY A 367 6.39 5.09 29.77
N LYS A 368 7.35 4.60 28.97
CA LYS A 368 8.78 4.74 29.29
C LYS A 368 9.21 6.19 29.19
N ALA A 369 9.95 6.66 30.21
CA ALA A 369 10.57 7.97 30.17
C ALA A 369 11.58 8.06 29.02
N VAL A 370 11.65 9.23 28.37
CA VAL A 370 12.58 9.51 27.28
C VAL A 370 13.70 10.43 27.75
N PRO A 371 14.92 10.28 27.22
CA PRO A 371 16.03 11.16 27.56
C PRO A 371 15.80 12.57 26.97
N SER A 372 16.49 13.58 27.51
CA SER A 372 16.45 14.95 26.98
C SER A 372 17.19 15.11 25.64
N LYS A 373 18.00 14.11 25.26
CA LYS A 373 18.70 14.01 23.98
C LYS A 373 18.71 12.56 23.52
N VAL A 374 18.60 12.34 22.20
CA VAL A 374 18.68 11.00 21.59
C VAL A 374 19.71 11.01 20.45
N VAL A 375 20.44 9.90 20.32
CA VAL A 375 21.27 9.58 19.14
C VAL A 375 20.57 8.45 18.41
N LEU A 376 20.26 8.65 17.14
CA LEU A 376 19.64 7.62 16.29
C LEU A 376 20.73 6.86 15.55
N PRO A 377 20.78 5.52 15.65
CA PRO A 377 21.63 4.72 14.76
C PRO A 377 21.25 4.92 13.28
N PRO A 378 22.10 4.44 12.35
CA PRO A 378 21.75 4.40 10.93
C PRO A 378 20.37 3.78 10.70
N HIS A 379 19.58 4.38 9.81
CA HIS A 379 18.27 3.87 9.40
C HIS A 379 17.23 3.65 10.51
N GLN A 380 17.40 4.29 11.68
CA GLN A 380 16.47 4.17 12.80
C GLN A 380 15.62 5.42 13.03
N GLY A 381 14.50 5.24 13.72
CA GLY A 381 13.62 6.32 14.11
C GLY A 381 13.11 6.23 15.53
N ALA A 382 12.65 7.36 16.03
CA ALA A 382 12.05 7.52 17.34
C ALA A 382 10.76 8.32 17.24
N ILE A 383 9.77 7.91 18.01
CA ILE A 383 8.47 8.58 18.13
C ILE A 383 8.18 8.67 19.62
N TYR A 384 7.77 9.84 20.07
CA TYR A 384 7.39 10.09 21.45
C TYR A 384 6.09 10.90 21.47
N ARG A 385 5.27 10.68 22.50
CA ARG A 385 4.02 11.43 22.74
C ARG A 385 4.04 12.11 24.10
N ASN A 386 3.15 13.06 24.32
CA ASN A 386 2.97 13.68 25.63
C ASN A 386 2.47 12.65 26.67
N ARG A 387 3.01 12.68 27.90
CA ARG A 387 2.59 11.80 29.01
C ARG A 387 1.12 11.94 29.45
N LYS A 388 0.44 13.01 29.03
CA LYS A 388 -0.89 13.40 29.57
C LYS A 388 -2.07 13.07 28.64
N HIS A 389 -1.88 12.22 27.62
CA HIS A 389 -2.93 11.88 26.65
C HIS A 389 -3.05 10.39 26.35
#